data_AF-A0A941IPD7-F1
#
_entry.id   AF-A0A941IPD7-F1
#
_cell.length_a   1.000
_cell.length_b   1.000
_cell.length_c   1.000
_cell.angle_alpha   90.00
_cell.angle_beta   90.00
_cell.angle_gamma   90.00
#
_symmetry.space_group_name_H-M   'P 1'
#
loop_
_entity.id
_entity.type
_entity.pdbx_description
1 polymer ?
#
loop_
_entity_poly.entity_id
_entity_poly.type
_entity_poly.pdbx_seq_one_letter_code
_entity_poly.pdbx_strand_id
1 'polypeptide(L)'
;MLASLFIRRGLSLAVTIGGLMFASAMPVGAAASVEDGQINVCDMVVGKAPAGQPSPVVSKTCYRTTDASARKLAADEVLLMEWYRNANNEPPDITRVYADDGPCDSSGYRITVDADWQNSISGFDTFDEYCDQVTGYANTDETGDSQYWDGRSNPCQCVVVGYVGDRMNDRINSWRVWQ
;
A
#
# COMPACT_ATOMS: atom_id res chain seq x y z
N MET A 1 4.13 -34.98 -53.25
CA MET A 1 5.29 -35.16 -54.14
C MET A 1 6.48 -34.48 -53.50
N LEU A 2 7.55 -35.27 -53.25
CA LEU A 2 8.99 -34.92 -53.10
C LEU A 2 9.38 -33.95 -51.96
N ALA A 3 10.00 -34.34 -50.83
CA ALA A 3 11.23 -35.12 -50.54
C ALA A 3 12.53 -34.27 -50.47
N SER A 4 13.42 -34.69 -49.55
CA SER A 4 14.83 -34.30 -49.27
C SER A 4 14.98 -33.45 -47.99
N LEU A 5 15.48 -33.89 -46.82
CA LEU A 5 16.54 -34.85 -46.40
C LEU A 5 17.97 -34.33 -46.64
N PHE A 6 18.70 -33.99 -45.56
CA PHE A 6 20.00 -34.57 -45.11
C PHE A 6 20.87 -33.61 -44.25
N ILE A 7 21.07 -34.00 -42.98
CA ILE A 7 22.34 -34.20 -42.22
C ILE A 7 23.45 -33.12 -42.32
N ARG A 8 23.97 -32.65 -41.16
CA ARG A 8 25.37 -32.89 -40.72
C ARG A 8 25.68 -32.46 -39.28
N ARG A 9 26.51 -33.31 -38.67
CA ARG A 9 27.07 -33.32 -37.31
C ARG A 9 28.17 -32.25 -37.14
N GLY A 10 28.37 -31.78 -35.91
CA GLY A 10 29.62 -31.14 -35.45
C GLY A 10 29.56 -30.99 -33.93
N LEU A 11 30.12 -31.94 -33.18
CA LEU A 11 31.49 -31.99 -32.63
C LEU A 11 31.66 -31.11 -31.39
N SER A 12 31.84 -31.79 -30.26
CA SER A 12 32.09 -31.28 -28.92
C SER A 12 33.38 -30.46 -28.82
N LEU A 13 33.40 -29.45 -27.94
CA LEU A 13 34.60 -29.07 -27.20
C LEU A 13 34.20 -28.69 -25.76
N ALA A 14 34.61 -29.53 -24.82
CA ALA A 14 34.70 -29.17 -23.41
C ALA A 14 35.98 -28.36 -23.22
N VAL A 15 35.86 -27.15 -22.64
CA VAL A 15 37.00 -26.37 -22.16
C VAL A 15 36.75 -26.06 -20.70
N THR A 16 37.48 -26.76 -19.84
CA THR A 16 37.61 -26.52 -18.41
C THR A 16 38.81 -25.60 -18.22
N ILE A 17 38.62 -24.35 -17.77
CA ILE A 17 39.72 -23.49 -17.32
C ILE A 17 39.29 -22.70 -16.08
N GLY A 18 39.98 -23.00 -14.97
CA GLY A 18 40.55 -21.97 -14.08
C GLY A 18 39.61 -21.26 -13.12
N GLY A 19 39.42 -21.86 -11.95
CA GLY A 19 38.95 -21.13 -10.78
C GLY A 19 39.99 -20.11 -10.30
N LEU A 20 39.61 -18.83 -10.30
CA LEU A 20 40.17 -17.81 -9.43
C LEU A 20 39.05 -17.38 -8.49
N MET A 21 39.05 -17.91 -7.26
CA MET A 21 38.14 -17.44 -6.21
C MET A 21 38.70 -16.13 -5.65
N PHE A 22 38.20 -15.01 -6.16
CA PHE A 22 38.28 -13.74 -5.43
C PHE A 22 37.24 -13.79 -4.32
N ALA A 23 37.71 -13.99 -3.08
CA ALA A 23 36.90 -13.79 -1.89
C ALA A 23 36.65 -12.28 -1.70
N SER A 24 35.64 -11.75 -2.38
CA SER A 24 35.05 -10.46 -2.04
C SER A 24 34.35 -10.62 -0.70
N ALA A 25 34.96 -10.10 0.37
CA ALA A 25 34.30 -9.89 1.64
C ALA A 25 33.14 -8.92 1.40
N MET A 26 31.95 -9.46 1.15
CA MET A 26 30.73 -8.66 1.12
C MET A 26 30.53 -8.10 2.53
N PRO A 27 30.30 -6.78 2.68
CA PRO A 27 29.85 -6.25 3.95
C PRO A 27 28.54 -6.94 4.29
N VAL A 28 28.55 -7.76 5.34
CA VAL A 28 27.34 -8.22 6.00
C VAL A 28 26.70 -6.95 6.55
N GLY A 29 25.77 -6.38 5.78
CA GLY A 29 24.90 -5.33 6.27
C GLY A 29 24.20 -5.89 7.49
N ALA A 30 24.49 -5.32 8.65
CA ALA A 30 23.75 -5.62 9.86
C ALA A 30 22.27 -5.34 9.55
N ALA A 31 21.45 -6.39 9.51
CA ALA A 31 20.01 -6.23 9.53
C ALA A 31 19.71 -5.44 10.79
N ALA A 32 19.20 -4.21 10.64
CA ALA A 32 18.68 -3.44 11.76
C ALA A 32 17.58 -4.29 12.40
N SER A 33 17.89 -4.93 13.51
CA SER A 33 16.91 -5.62 14.33
C SER A 33 15.90 -4.57 14.77
N VAL A 34 14.66 -4.71 14.27
CA VAL A 34 13.51 -4.00 14.82
C VAL A 34 13.51 -4.30 16.31
N GLU A 35 13.59 -3.26 17.15
CA GLU A 35 13.46 -3.47 18.59
C GLU A 35 12.12 -4.14 18.86
N ASP A 36 12.16 -5.23 19.61
CA ASP A 36 11.00 -6.07 19.91
C ASP A 36 9.83 -5.21 20.43
N GLY A 37 8.67 -5.32 19.78
CA GLY A 37 7.46 -4.57 20.12
C GLY A 37 7.32 -3.16 19.52
N GLN A 38 8.25 -2.67 18.70
CA GLN A 38 8.04 -1.43 17.93
C GLN A 38 7.21 -1.67 16.67
N ILE A 39 6.33 -0.73 16.36
CA ILE A 39 5.49 -0.70 15.17
C ILE A 39 5.91 0.50 14.29
N ASN A 40 5.83 0.35 12.97
CA ASN A 40 6.00 1.47 12.05
C ASN A 40 4.64 2.16 11.87
N VAL A 41 4.62 3.47 12.04
CA VAL A 41 3.43 4.31 11.81
C VAL A 41 3.83 5.45 10.88
N CYS A 42 3.04 5.67 9.83
CA CYS A 42 3.12 6.86 9.00
C CYS A 42 1.83 7.64 9.10
N ASP A 43 1.92 8.93 9.42
CA ASP A 43 0.80 9.85 9.36
C ASP A 43 0.91 10.66 8.05
N MET A 44 -0.07 10.52 7.18
CA MET A 44 -0.18 11.21 5.90
C MET A 44 -1.35 12.19 5.96
N VAL A 45 -1.12 13.46 5.65
CA VAL A 45 -2.14 14.49 5.57
C VAL A 45 -2.40 14.82 4.11
N VAL A 46 -3.66 14.79 3.69
CA VAL A 46 -4.09 15.04 2.32
C VAL A 46 -5.07 16.20 2.24
N GLY A 47 -4.91 16.96 1.17
CA GLY A 47 -5.83 18.01 0.77
C GLY A 47 -7.07 17.49 0.08
N LYS A 48 -8.06 18.37 -0.07
CA LYS A 48 -9.21 18.09 -0.92
C LYS A 48 -8.78 17.84 -2.37
N ALA A 49 -9.37 16.83 -2.99
CA ALA A 49 -9.14 16.53 -4.40
C ALA A 49 -9.67 17.65 -5.29
N PRO A 50 -8.85 18.28 -6.16
CA PRO A 50 -9.36 19.09 -7.24
C PRO A 50 -10.24 18.24 -8.18
N ALA A 51 -11.08 18.89 -8.98
CA ALA A 51 -11.98 18.19 -9.89
C ALA A 51 -11.22 17.25 -10.85
N GLY A 52 -11.44 15.94 -10.70
CA GLY A 52 -10.82 14.90 -11.52
C GLY A 52 -9.33 14.66 -11.27
N GLN A 53 -8.77 15.19 -10.16
CA GLN A 53 -7.37 15.06 -9.82
C GLN A 53 -7.21 14.37 -8.45
N PRO A 54 -6.07 13.69 -8.20
CA PRO A 54 -5.75 13.17 -6.87
C PRO A 54 -5.74 14.28 -5.80
N SER A 55 -6.14 13.90 -4.58
CA SER A 55 -5.91 14.67 -3.37
C SER A 55 -4.41 14.90 -3.19
N PRO A 56 -3.94 16.16 -3.08
CA PRO A 56 -2.53 16.44 -2.88
C PRO A 56 -2.09 15.99 -1.48
N VAL A 57 -0.93 15.36 -1.38
CA VAL A 57 -0.31 15.07 -0.08
C VAL A 57 0.32 16.36 0.46
N VAL A 58 -0.16 16.83 1.61
CA VAL A 58 0.32 18.04 2.27
C VAL A 58 1.53 17.74 3.15
N SER A 59 1.48 16.62 3.88
CA SER A 59 2.61 16.14 4.66
C SER A 59 2.57 14.63 4.84
N LYS A 60 3.74 14.03 5.08
CA LYS A 60 3.88 12.63 5.50
C LYS A 60 5.00 12.56 6.52
N THR A 61 4.72 11.99 7.69
CA THR A 61 5.70 11.78 8.75
C THR A 61 5.63 10.34 9.23
N CYS A 62 6.76 9.63 9.22
CA CYS A 62 6.84 8.26 9.71
C CYS A 62 7.71 8.17 10.95
N TYR A 63 7.32 7.32 11.89
CA TYR A 63 8.04 7.06 13.13
C TYR A 63 7.84 5.62 13.57
N ARG A 64 8.68 5.20 14.52
CA ARG A 64 8.51 3.94 15.24
C ARG A 64 8.04 4.23 16.65
N THR A 65 7.09 3.45 17.13
CA THR A 65 6.48 3.60 18.45
C THR A 65 6.11 2.24 19.01
N THR A 66 5.92 2.11 20.32
CA THR A 66 5.27 0.95 20.94
C THR A 66 3.77 1.19 21.16
N ASP A 67 3.31 2.42 20.94
CA ASP A 67 1.91 2.83 21.05
C ASP A 67 1.51 3.60 19.79
N ALA A 68 0.64 2.98 18.98
CA ALA A 68 0.12 3.61 17.78
C ALA A 68 -0.71 4.86 18.13
N SER A 69 -1.34 4.95 19.29
CA SER A 69 -2.42 5.90 19.59
C SER A 69 -1.98 7.38 19.71
N ALA A 70 -0.70 7.69 19.46
CA ALA A 70 -0.03 8.85 20.02
C ALA A 70 0.03 10.12 19.15
N ARG A 71 -0.73 10.25 18.05
CA ARG A 71 -0.75 11.52 17.29
C ARG A 71 -1.74 12.51 17.90
N LYS A 72 -1.23 13.68 18.31
CA LYS A 72 -2.05 14.86 18.54
C LYS A 72 -2.48 15.45 17.19
N LEU A 73 -3.76 15.38 16.87
CA LEU A 73 -4.32 15.99 15.66
C LEU A 73 -4.34 17.50 15.76
N ALA A 74 -4.12 18.18 14.63
CA ALA A 74 -4.49 19.59 14.51
C ALA A 74 -6.03 19.72 14.58
N ALA A 75 -6.53 20.91 14.94
CA ALA A 75 -7.94 21.11 15.22
C ALA A 75 -8.86 20.93 14.00
N ASP A 76 -8.30 21.03 12.81
CA ASP A 76 -8.92 20.93 11.50
C ASP A 76 -8.66 19.59 10.80
N GLU A 77 -7.83 18.71 11.38
CA GLU A 77 -7.52 17.42 10.80
C GLU A 77 -8.56 16.35 11.17
N VAL A 78 -9.00 15.58 10.17
CA VAL A 78 -9.94 14.47 10.34
C VAL A 78 -9.26 13.16 9.93
N LEU A 79 -9.30 12.14 10.78
CA LEU A 79 -8.84 10.79 10.41
C LEU A 79 -9.82 10.17 9.43
N LEU A 80 -9.43 10.04 8.18
CA LEU A 80 -10.26 9.45 7.13
C LEU A 80 -10.19 7.92 7.20
N MET A 81 -8.97 7.39 7.17
CA MET A 81 -8.71 5.97 7.05
C MET A 81 -7.36 5.55 7.60
N GLU A 82 -7.25 4.27 7.96
CA GLU A 82 -5.99 3.60 8.25
C GLU A 82 -5.76 2.47 7.24
N TRP A 83 -4.52 2.28 6.83
CA TRP A 83 -4.08 1.17 5.98
C TRP A 83 -3.22 0.22 6.79
N TYR A 84 -3.38 -1.08 6.54
CA TYR A 84 -2.63 -2.14 7.20
C TYR A 84 -1.83 -2.94 6.18
N ARG A 85 -0.53 -3.09 6.42
CA ARG A 85 0.32 -3.86 5.52
C ARG A 85 -0.04 -5.34 5.55
N ASN A 86 -0.44 -5.83 6.72
CA ASN A 86 -0.82 -7.21 6.94
C ASN A 86 -2.33 -7.32 7.22
N ALA A 87 -2.90 -8.46 6.86
CA ALA A 87 -4.30 -8.76 7.16
C ALA A 87 -4.55 -8.69 8.68
N ASN A 88 -5.69 -8.14 9.06
CA ASN A 88 -6.12 -7.88 10.43
C ASN A 88 -5.14 -7.03 11.24
N ASN A 89 -4.25 -6.28 10.57
CA ASN A 89 -3.21 -5.47 11.19
C ASN A 89 -2.23 -6.28 12.06
N GLU A 90 -1.93 -7.53 11.65
CA GLU A 90 -1.04 -8.44 12.40
C GLU A 90 0.08 -9.02 11.51
N PRO A 91 1.36 -8.68 11.75
CA PRO A 91 1.84 -7.68 12.71
C PRO A 91 1.49 -6.24 12.27
N PRO A 92 1.43 -5.30 13.22
CA PRO A 92 1.04 -3.93 12.94
C PRO A 92 2.12 -3.15 12.16
N ASP A 93 1.71 -2.62 11.02
CA ASP A 93 2.42 -1.63 10.20
C ASP A 93 1.34 -0.79 9.52
N ILE A 94 1.28 0.49 9.89
CA ILE A 94 0.07 1.30 9.73
C ILE A 94 0.41 2.60 9.02
N THR A 95 -0.40 2.98 8.04
CA THR A 95 -0.48 4.38 7.58
C THR A 95 -1.83 4.96 7.96
N ARG A 96 -1.82 6.12 8.59
CA ARG A 96 -3.02 6.90 8.86
C ARG A 96 -3.14 8.02 7.86
N VAL A 97 -4.32 8.16 7.29
CA VAL A 97 -4.61 9.22 6.32
C VAL A 97 -5.58 10.21 6.94
N TYR A 98 -5.12 11.44 7.05
CA TYR A 98 -5.85 12.57 7.58
C TYR A 98 -6.24 13.53 6.46
N ALA A 99 -7.43 14.09 6.52
CA ALA A 99 -7.81 15.27 5.74
C ALA A 99 -7.42 16.55 6.49
N ASP A 100 -6.98 17.58 5.77
CA ASP A 100 -6.82 18.95 6.30
C ASP A 100 -7.96 19.90 5.92
N ASP A 101 -8.94 19.42 5.13
CA ASP A 101 -10.07 20.20 4.62
C ASP A 101 -11.43 19.63 5.09
N GLY A 102 -11.44 19.08 6.31
CA GLY A 102 -12.63 18.54 6.96
C GLY A 102 -12.98 17.09 6.61
N PRO A 103 -14.21 16.63 6.94
CA PRO A 103 -14.63 15.25 6.74
C PRO A 103 -14.89 14.93 5.27
N CYS A 104 -15.15 13.66 4.98
CA CYS A 104 -15.61 13.24 3.66
C CYS A 104 -16.93 13.92 3.28
N ASP A 105 -17.12 14.14 1.98
CA ASP A 105 -18.37 14.61 1.38
C ASP A 105 -18.60 13.89 0.06
N SER A 106 -19.62 14.30 -0.69
CA SER A 106 -19.93 13.72 -2.01
C SER A 106 -18.80 13.83 -3.06
N SER A 107 -17.89 14.79 -2.92
CA SER A 107 -16.71 14.90 -3.78
C SER A 107 -15.65 13.89 -3.38
N GLY A 108 -15.52 13.67 -2.07
CA GLY A 108 -14.60 12.72 -1.45
C GLY A 108 -13.13 13.12 -1.55
N TYR A 109 -12.28 12.20 -1.08
CA TYR A 109 -10.83 12.25 -1.24
C TYR A 109 -10.40 11.21 -2.28
N ARG A 110 -9.41 11.56 -3.10
CA ARG A 110 -8.83 10.72 -4.15
C ARG A 110 -7.37 10.45 -3.81
N ILE A 111 -7.11 9.43 -3.01
CA ILE A 111 -5.81 9.27 -2.38
C ILE A 111 -4.94 8.35 -3.26
N THR A 112 -3.81 8.86 -3.72
CA THR A 112 -2.78 8.01 -4.36
C THR A 112 -1.93 7.37 -3.28
N VAL A 113 -1.73 6.05 -3.38
CA VAL A 113 -0.85 5.32 -2.46
C VAL A 113 0.60 5.63 -2.82
N ASP A 114 1.39 6.01 -1.81
CA ASP A 114 2.81 6.31 -2.01
C ASP A 114 3.64 5.04 -2.27
N ALA A 115 4.86 5.22 -2.77
CA ALA A 115 5.71 4.14 -3.23
C ALA A 115 6.04 3.08 -2.15
N ASP A 116 6.05 3.44 -0.86
CA ASP A 116 6.35 2.48 0.22
C ASP A 116 5.17 1.54 0.48
N TRP A 117 3.97 1.97 0.11
CA TRP A 117 2.71 1.25 0.35
C TRP A 117 2.11 0.63 -0.90
N GLN A 118 2.58 1.01 -2.09
CA GLN A 118 2.12 0.40 -3.34
C GLN A 118 2.24 -1.11 -3.29
N ASN A 119 1.16 -1.80 -3.67
CA ASN A 119 1.08 -3.25 -3.69
C ASN A 119 1.42 -3.91 -2.33
N SER A 120 0.99 -3.31 -1.23
CA SER A 120 1.25 -3.88 0.09
C SER A 120 0.13 -3.69 1.11
N ILE A 121 -1.02 -3.17 0.68
CA ILE A 121 -2.19 -3.03 1.53
C ILE A 121 -2.95 -4.36 1.57
N SER A 122 -3.11 -4.90 2.77
CA SER A 122 -3.88 -6.12 3.04
C SER A 122 -5.21 -5.85 3.75
N GLY A 123 -5.33 -4.74 4.47
CA GLY A 123 -6.53 -4.34 5.20
C GLY A 123 -6.62 -2.82 5.34
N PHE A 124 -7.79 -2.31 5.71
CA PHE A 124 -8.00 -0.89 5.99
C PHE A 124 -9.28 -0.69 6.79
N ASP A 125 -9.33 0.41 7.54
CA ASP A 125 -10.54 0.88 8.21
C ASP A 125 -10.78 2.37 7.89
N THR A 126 -12.04 2.84 7.94
CA THR A 126 -12.40 4.26 7.97
C THR A 126 -12.95 4.64 9.35
N PHE A 127 -12.85 5.92 9.72
CA PHE A 127 -13.11 6.35 11.10
C PHE A 127 -14.13 7.48 11.24
N ASP A 128 -14.26 8.31 10.23
CA ASP A 128 -15.22 9.41 10.21
C ASP A 128 -16.58 8.93 9.65
N GLU A 129 -17.69 9.32 10.28
CA GLU A 129 -19.06 8.89 9.92
C GLU A 129 -19.48 9.35 8.51
N TYR A 130 -18.76 10.33 7.93
CA TYR A 130 -18.97 10.78 6.56
C TYR A 130 -18.09 10.01 5.56
N CYS A 131 -17.17 9.17 6.00
CA CYS A 131 -16.28 8.36 5.17
C CYS A 131 -16.75 6.89 5.08
N ASP A 132 -18.01 6.70 4.72
CA ASP A 132 -18.70 5.41 4.75
C ASP A 132 -18.70 4.68 3.40
N GLN A 133 -18.18 5.29 2.34
CA GLN A 133 -18.05 4.66 1.03
C GLN A 133 -16.60 4.69 0.54
N VAL A 134 -16.08 3.52 0.17
CA VAL A 134 -14.69 3.36 -0.25
C VAL A 134 -14.59 2.53 -1.53
N THR A 135 -13.72 2.95 -2.45
CA THR A 135 -13.25 2.09 -3.55
C THR A 135 -11.73 2.09 -3.57
N GLY A 136 -11.14 0.90 -3.60
CA GLY A 136 -9.72 0.68 -3.80
C GLY A 136 -9.46 0.24 -5.23
N TYR A 137 -8.41 0.78 -5.84
CA TYR A 137 -8.06 0.56 -7.25
C TYR A 137 -6.65 -0.01 -7.36
N ALA A 138 -6.46 -0.92 -8.32
CA ALA A 138 -5.19 -1.61 -8.53
C ALA A 138 -4.12 -0.74 -9.20
N ASN A 139 -4.50 0.38 -9.81
CA ASN A 139 -3.57 1.36 -10.37
C ASN A 139 -3.74 2.71 -9.66
N THR A 140 -2.88 3.67 -10.00
CA THR A 140 -3.07 5.07 -9.64
C THR A 140 -4.28 5.68 -10.37
N ASP A 141 -4.70 6.86 -9.90
CA ASP A 141 -5.70 7.69 -10.56
C ASP A 141 -7.06 7.01 -10.77
N GLU A 142 -7.45 6.14 -9.83
CA GLU A 142 -8.76 5.47 -9.81
C GLU A 142 -8.99 4.54 -11.03
N THR A 143 -7.95 3.86 -11.50
CA THR A 143 -8.01 2.96 -12.66
C THR A 143 -7.67 1.50 -12.36
N GLY A 144 -7.97 0.61 -13.32
CA GLY A 144 -7.66 -0.81 -13.23
C GLY A 144 -8.72 -1.64 -12.50
N ASP A 145 -8.34 -2.81 -12.00
CA ASP A 145 -9.19 -3.62 -11.13
C ASP A 145 -9.59 -2.81 -9.89
N SER A 146 -10.84 -2.94 -9.45
CA SER A 146 -11.30 -2.24 -8.26
C SER A 146 -12.27 -3.08 -7.43
N GLN A 147 -12.44 -2.67 -6.18
CA GLN A 147 -13.41 -3.22 -5.25
C GLN A 147 -14.03 -2.10 -4.42
N TYR A 148 -15.33 -2.19 -4.22
CA TYR A 148 -16.14 -1.23 -3.47
C TYR A 148 -16.54 -1.82 -2.11
N TRP A 149 -16.53 -0.98 -1.08
CA TRP A 149 -16.98 -1.28 0.26
C TRP A 149 -17.95 -0.21 0.76
N ASP A 150 -19.05 -0.66 1.37
CA ASP A 150 -20.14 0.19 1.87
C ASP A 150 -20.29 0.00 3.39
N GLY A 151 -20.02 1.06 4.12
CA GLY A 151 -20.07 1.16 5.58
C GLY A 151 -21.39 1.69 6.12
N ARG A 152 -22.35 2.11 5.27
CA ARG A 152 -23.61 2.75 5.70
C ARG A 152 -24.48 1.89 6.61
N SER A 153 -24.31 0.58 6.52
CA SER A 153 -25.05 -0.39 7.36
C SER A 153 -24.35 -0.68 8.68
N ASN A 154 -23.11 -0.23 8.87
CA ASN A 154 -22.38 -0.42 10.12
C ASN A 154 -22.84 0.62 11.16
N PRO A 155 -22.94 0.26 12.46
CA PRO A 155 -23.34 1.20 13.51
C PRO A 155 -22.45 2.45 13.62
N CYS A 156 -21.18 2.33 13.26
CA CYS A 156 -20.22 3.45 13.21
C CYS A 156 -20.35 4.31 11.95
N GLN A 157 -21.14 3.89 10.95
CA GLN A 157 -21.15 4.46 9.59
C GLN A 157 -19.72 4.55 9.02
N CYS A 158 -18.99 3.44 9.15
CA CYS A 158 -17.58 3.34 8.77
C CYS A 158 -17.33 2.00 8.08
N VAL A 159 -16.25 1.87 7.33
CA VAL A 159 -15.84 0.65 6.64
C VAL A 159 -14.75 -0.02 7.47
N VAL A 160 -14.94 -1.28 7.86
CA VAL A 160 -13.95 -2.06 8.62
C VAL A 160 -13.59 -3.29 7.81
N VAL A 161 -12.34 -3.38 7.34
CA VAL A 161 -11.88 -4.41 6.40
C VAL A 161 -10.53 -4.95 6.86
N GLY A 162 -10.58 -5.95 7.75
CA GLY A 162 -9.38 -6.67 8.19
C GLY A 162 -8.64 -7.38 7.05
N TYR A 163 -9.36 -7.82 6.00
CA TYR A 163 -8.75 -8.39 4.80
C TYR A 163 -9.49 -7.94 3.55
N VAL A 164 -8.79 -7.30 2.61
CA VAL A 164 -9.39 -6.79 1.36
C VAL A 164 -9.81 -7.91 0.40
N GLY A 165 -9.38 -9.15 0.66
CA GLY A 165 -9.68 -10.33 -0.15
C GLY A 165 -8.58 -10.66 -1.16
N ASP A 166 -8.50 -11.93 -1.57
CA ASP A 166 -7.45 -12.47 -2.45
C ASP A 166 -7.23 -11.66 -3.73
N ARG A 167 -8.30 -11.06 -4.27
CA ARG A 167 -8.23 -10.29 -5.50
C ARG A 167 -7.49 -8.96 -5.32
N MET A 168 -7.67 -8.28 -4.19
CA MET A 168 -7.18 -6.91 -3.97
C MET A 168 -5.99 -6.85 -3.02
N ASN A 169 -5.68 -7.95 -2.32
CA ASN A 169 -4.57 -8.03 -1.39
C ASN A 169 -3.26 -7.67 -2.07
N ASP A 170 -2.50 -6.74 -1.49
CA ASP A 170 -1.21 -6.28 -2.01
C ASP A 170 -1.28 -5.76 -3.44
N ARG A 171 -2.42 -5.14 -3.83
CA ARG A 171 -2.60 -4.59 -5.18
C ARG A 171 -3.13 -3.16 -5.21
N ILE A 172 -3.65 -2.65 -4.09
CA ILE A 172 -4.29 -1.33 -4.07
C ILE A 172 -3.22 -0.22 -4.17
N ASN A 173 -3.40 0.67 -5.14
CA ASN A 173 -2.49 1.77 -5.46
C ASN A 173 -3.18 3.15 -5.50
N SER A 174 -4.51 3.20 -5.43
CA SER A 174 -5.25 4.43 -5.15
C SER A 174 -6.60 4.14 -4.51
N TRP A 175 -7.17 5.16 -3.87
CA TRP A 175 -8.44 5.13 -3.17
C TRP A 175 -9.35 6.26 -3.59
N ARG A 176 -10.65 5.97 -3.57
CA ARG A 176 -11.69 6.99 -3.44
C ARG A 176 -12.44 6.75 -2.13
N VAL A 177 -12.56 7.77 -1.29
CA VAL A 177 -13.27 7.73 -0.01
C VAL A 177 -14.25 8.90 0.05
N TRP A 178 -15.53 8.66 0.29
CA TRP A 178 -16.59 9.68 0.21
C TRP A 178 -17.81 9.32 1.07
N GLN A 179 -18.79 10.22 1.05
CA GLN A 179 -20.13 10.05 1.65
C GLN A 179 -21.24 9.84 0.63
#